data_AF-A0A7J7YXV3-F1
#
_entry.id   AF-A0A7J7YXV3-F1
#
_cell.length_a   1.000
_cell.length_b   1.000
_cell.length_c   1.000
_cell.angle_alpha   90.00
_cell.angle_beta   90.00
_cell.angle_gamma   90.00
#
_symmetry.space_group_name_H-M   'P 1'
#
loop_
_entity.id
_entity.type
_entity.pdbx_description
1 polymer ?
#
loop_
_entity_poly.entity_id
_entity_poly.type
_entity_poly.pdbx_seq_one_letter_code
_entity_poly.pdbx_strand_id
1 'polypeptide(L)'
;MAPVAVFQAAFLLAWLPLSTYQSQAVLSEPLSLSVHVNLTEQSLKIEWSVHNLTHPELQMAFQIEISRINKSNVIWVENYTTTAQQNQTLRRMWKSELPLECATHFVRIRGKDEDPRMLQRRVWSSWSSWVKAEAQSLLGPEPLLVFPKEKQVEEGSDVTLCYVSRHPQSHVVCKLNGILVPGEQLDPHVSVVTLRSISFVSKTGSNFFCEEDRNHTQPGLAIFVTKVLEEPKGFSCETRDLKTLNCTWDPGSNIDSWKFPCQRYTLFESFSGGKKSCKDKHWCSWQVDSQETYNFTLQAENCFRKRNVTLLFQLAHRGEARAAAAMGVSVWHRAGW
;
A
#
# COMPACT_ATOMS: atom_id res chain seq x y z
N MET A 1 -24.35 90.43 -11.89
CA MET A 1 -25.54 90.16 -11.06
C MET A 1 -26.18 88.88 -11.59
N ALA A 2 -26.07 87.78 -10.84
CA ALA A 2 -26.97 86.62 -10.99
C ALA A 2 -28.29 86.95 -10.24
N PRO A 3 -29.46 86.31 -10.46
CA PRO A 3 -29.56 84.83 -10.38
C PRO A 3 -30.73 84.12 -11.14
N VAL A 4 -30.70 82.76 -11.11
CA VAL A 4 -31.86 81.81 -10.96
C VAL A 4 -32.85 81.68 -12.16
N ALA A 5 -33.36 80.51 -12.60
CA ALA A 5 -33.21 79.09 -12.25
C ALA A 5 -34.14 78.24 -13.16
N VAL A 6 -33.66 77.08 -13.63
CA VAL A 6 -34.37 75.77 -13.69
C VAL A 6 -35.54 75.65 -14.74
N PHE A 7 -35.88 74.55 -15.45
CA PHE A 7 -35.79 73.08 -15.34
C PHE A 7 -35.49 72.46 -16.73
N GLN A 8 -34.67 71.40 -16.75
CA GLN A 8 -34.49 70.50 -17.88
C GLN A 8 -35.59 69.42 -17.88
N ALA A 9 -36.12 69.06 -19.05
CA ALA A 9 -36.79 67.79 -19.29
C ALA A 9 -36.05 67.04 -20.40
N ALA A 10 -35.18 66.11 -20.01
CA ALA A 10 -34.47 65.21 -20.91
C ALA A 10 -35.23 63.88 -21.01
N PHE A 11 -35.72 63.55 -22.21
CA PHE A 11 -36.14 62.18 -22.55
C PHE A 11 -34.89 61.38 -22.92
N LEU A 12 -34.48 60.45 -22.06
CA LEU A 12 -33.46 59.44 -22.38
C LEU A 12 -34.16 58.10 -22.66
N LEU A 13 -34.13 57.70 -23.94
CA LEU A 13 -34.40 56.33 -24.37
C LEU A 13 -33.29 55.42 -23.82
N ALA A 14 -33.61 54.68 -22.77
CA ALA A 14 -32.73 53.65 -22.24
C ALA A 14 -32.67 52.45 -23.20
N TRP A 15 -31.58 52.34 -23.95
CA TRP A 15 -31.18 51.09 -24.58
C TRP A 15 -30.54 50.21 -23.49
N LEU A 16 -31.31 49.24 -22.99
CA LEU A 16 -30.78 48.18 -22.14
C LEU A 16 -29.95 47.22 -23.01
N PRO A 17 -28.65 47.04 -22.75
CA PRO A 17 -27.97 45.86 -23.26
C PRO A 17 -28.53 44.67 -22.48
N LEU A 18 -29.13 43.70 -23.18
CA LEU A 18 -29.31 42.36 -22.63
C LEU A 18 -27.91 41.78 -22.42
N SER A 19 -27.32 42.07 -21.26
CA SER A 19 -26.25 41.28 -20.69
C SER A 19 -26.87 39.93 -20.35
N THR A 20 -26.73 38.98 -21.26
CA THR A 20 -26.90 37.57 -20.96
C THR A 20 -25.87 37.22 -19.89
N TYR A 21 -26.32 37.25 -18.63
CA TYR A 21 -25.60 36.66 -17.52
C TYR A 21 -25.61 35.15 -17.76
N GLN A 22 -24.67 34.66 -18.57
CA GLN A 22 -24.31 33.26 -18.56
C GLN A 22 -23.72 33.01 -17.18
N SER A 23 -24.58 32.59 -16.25
CA SER A 23 -24.14 31.89 -15.05
C SER A 23 -23.32 30.71 -15.54
N GLN A 24 -22.00 30.86 -15.58
CA GLN A 24 -21.09 29.72 -15.56
C GLN A 24 -21.52 28.90 -14.37
N ALA A 25 -22.17 27.76 -14.63
CA ALA A 25 -22.44 26.76 -13.62
C ALA A 25 -21.09 26.20 -13.20
N VAL A 26 -20.40 26.96 -12.34
CA VAL A 26 -19.26 26.49 -11.57
C VAL A 26 -19.79 25.31 -10.79
N LEU A 27 -19.20 24.14 -11.04
CA LEU A 27 -19.55 22.91 -10.36
C LEU A 27 -19.18 23.07 -8.88
N SER A 28 -20.09 23.64 -8.08
CA SER A 28 -19.97 23.76 -6.62
C SER A 28 -19.81 22.36 -6.04
N GLU A 29 -18.72 22.15 -5.30
CA GLU A 29 -18.26 20.90 -4.66
C GLU A 29 -19.29 19.76 -4.63
N PRO A 30 -19.44 18.96 -5.71
CA PRO A 30 -20.30 17.79 -5.65
C PRO A 30 -19.60 16.60 -4.99
N LEU A 31 -18.36 16.77 -4.52
CA LEU A 31 -17.53 15.70 -3.97
C LEU A 31 -17.54 15.75 -2.45
N SER A 32 -18.08 14.70 -1.82
CA SER A 32 -17.88 14.45 -0.39
C SER A 32 -16.65 13.58 -0.23
N LEU A 33 -15.60 14.07 0.45
CA LEU A 33 -14.32 13.37 0.67
C LEU A 33 -14.19 12.96 2.14
N SER A 34 -13.87 11.69 2.39
CA SER A 34 -13.45 11.17 3.68
C SER A 34 -12.12 10.44 3.58
N VAL A 35 -11.32 10.51 4.65
CA VAL A 35 -9.99 9.88 4.71
C VAL A 35 -9.86 9.14 6.02
N HIS A 36 -9.47 7.88 5.94
CA HIS A 36 -9.25 7.00 7.09
C HIS A 36 -7.80 6.51 7.10
N VAL A 37 -7.17 6.56 8.27
CA VAL A 37 -5.78 6.14 8.49
C VAL A 37 -5.76 4.67 8.88
N ASN A 38 -4.95 3.86 8.18
CA ASN A 38 -4.66 2.48 8.56
C ASN A 38 -3.16 2.36 8.92
N LEU A 39 -2.86 2.37 10.23
CA LEU A 39 -1.48 2.28 10.73
C LEU A 39 -0.87 0.89 10.55
N THR A 40 -1.69 -0.17 10.53
CA THR A 40 -1.20 -1.54 10.33
C THR A 40 -0.64 -1.72 8.92
N GLU A 41 -1.34 -1.20 7.92
CA GLU A 41 -0.91 -1.27 6.51
C GLU A 41 -0.06 -0.07 6.09
N GLN A 42 0.06 0.94 6.95
CA GLN A 42 0.68 2.23 6.66
C GLN A 42 0.08 2.87 5.41
N SER A 43 -1.25 2.90 5.36
CA SER A 43 -2.02 3.37 4.21
C SER A 43 -3.14 4.35 4.60
N LEU A 44 -3.48 5.24 3.67
CA LEU A 44 -4.66 6.08 3.73
C LEU A 44 -5.75 5.48 2.83
N LYS A 45 -6.92 5.22 3.41
CA LYS A 45 -8.13 4.87 2.69
C LYS A 45 -8.90 6.16 2.39
N ILE A 46 -8.95 6.51 1.11
CA ILE A 46 -9.54 7.72 0.59
C ILE A 46 -10.88 7.34 -0.04
N GLU A 47 -11.98 7.86 0.48
CA GLU A 47 -13.32 7.58 0.00
C GLU A 47 -14.01 8.86 -0.43
N TRP A 48 -14.70 8.81 -1.55
CA TRP A 48 -15.50 9.95 -2.00
C TRP A 48 -16.74 9.53 -2.76
N SER A 49 -17.75 10.40 -2.73
CA SER A 49 -18.97 10.25 -3.52
C SER A 49 -19.18 11.48 -4.37
N VAL A 50 -19.85 11.28 -5.51
CA VAL A 50 -20.26 12.39 -6.39
C VAL A 50 -21.76 12.57 -6.28
N HIS A 51 -22.16 13.78 -5.92
CA HIS A 51 -23.55 14.20 -5.82
C HIS A 51 -23.98 14.96 -7.08
N ASN A 52 -25.29 14.96 -7.36
CA ASN A 52 -25.89 15.76 -8.42
C ASN A 52 -25.32 15.49 -9.84
N LEU A 53 -25.13 14.21 -10.19
CA LEU A 53 -24.80 13.85 -11.57
C LEU A 53 -25.97 14.17 -12.51
N THR A 54 -25.66 14.63 -13.71
CA THR A 54 -26.68 14.90 -14.75
C THR A 54 -27.21 13.65 -15.41
N HIS A 55 -26.46 12.55 -15.32
CA HIS A 55 -26.84 11.24 -15.81
C HIS A 55 -26.64 10.21 -14.68
N PRO A 56 -27.41 9.12 -14.64
CA PRO A 56 -27.26 8.09 -13.60
C PRO A 56 -25.85 7.53 -13.51
N GLU A 57 -25.16 7.46 -14.66
CA GLU A 57 -23.77 7.05 -14.79
C GLU A 57 -23.03 8.06 -15.68
N LEU A 58 -21.84 8.45 -15.26
CA LEU A 58 -21.01 9.40 -16.00
C LEU A 58 -19.54 8.99 -15.92
N GLN A 59 -18.84 9.04 -17.05
CA GLN A 59 -17.39 8.85 -17.04
C GLN A 59 -16.75 10.11 -16.46
N MET A 60 -16.02 9.96 -15.36
CA MET A 60 -15.37 11.07 -14.68
C MET A 60 -13.89 10.81 -14.51
N ALA A 61 -13.10 11.88 -14.62
CA ALA A 61 -11.70 11.90 -14.20
C ALA A 61 -11.58 12.65 -12.89
N PHE A 62 -10.84 12.06 -11.96
CA PHE A 62 -10.51 12.61 -10.66
C PHE A 62 -9.01 12.90 -10.59
N GLN A 63 -8.65 13.93 -9.85
CA GLN A 63 -7.29 14.19 -9.45
C GLN A 63 -7.23 14.27 -7.92
N ILE A 64 -6.38 13.45 -7.33
CA ILE A 64 -6.16 13.38 -5.88
C ILE A 64 -4.77 13.94 -5.59
N GLU A 65 -4.68 14.82 -4.61
CA GLU A 65 -3.42 15.32 -4.08
C GLU A 65 -3.27 14.95 -2.62
N ILE A 66 -2.06 14.53 -2.26
CA ILE A 66 -1.68 14.27 -0.87
C ILE A 66 -0.49 15.15 -0.54
N SER A 67 -0.65 15.94 0.51
CA SER A 67 0.41 16.77 1.08
C SER A 67 0.83 16.23 2.44
N ARG A 68 2.03 16.60 2.88
CA ARG A 68 2.63 16.13 4.13
C ARG A 68 3.17 17.30 4.94
N ILE A 69 2.96 17.26 6.27
CA ILE A 69 3.32 18.30 7.27
C ILE A 69 2.52 19.59 7.10
N ASN A 70 2.51 20.16 5.90
CA ASN A 70 1.73 21.33 5.54
C ASN A 70 1.01 21.12 4.19
N LYS A 71 0.01 21.96 3.90
CA LYS A 71 -0.81 21.89 2.68
C LYS A 71 -0.05 22.26 1.40
N SER A 72 1.07 22.96 1.51
CA SER A 72 1.90 23.39 0.37
C SER A 72 2.87 22.32 -0.12
N ASN A 73 3.24 21.36 0.72
CA ASN A 73 4.18 20.29 0.39
C ASN A 73 3.43 19.07 -0.16
N VAL A 74 3.03 19.13 -1.43
CA VAL A 74 2.38 18.04 -2.15
C VAL A 74 3.41 16.97 -2.51
N ILE A 75 3.24 15.76 -1.98
CA ILE A 75 4.15 14.63 -2.15
C ILE A 75 3.63 13.60 -3.15
N TRP A 76 2.34 13.64 -3.48
CA TRP A 76 1.70 12.69 -4.37
C TRP A 76 0.55 13.33 -5.15
N VAL A 77 0.46 13.00 -6.44
CA VAL A 77 -0.62 13.39 -7.33
C VAL A 77 -1.03 12.18 -8.16
N GLU A 78 -2.31 11.83 -8.14
CA GLU A 78 -2.86 10.73 -8.93
C GLU A 78 -4.02 11.22 -9.78
N ASN A 79 -4.04 10.83 -11.06
CA ASN A 79 -5.18 11.00 -11.94
C ASN A 79 -5.88 9.65 -12.11
N TYR A 80 -7.17 9.60 -11.84
CA TYR A 80 -7.96 8.38 -11.87
C TYR A 80 -9.26 8.59 -12.65
N THR A 81 -9.51 7.76 -13.67
CA THR A 81 -10.73 7.81 -14.47
C THR A 81 -11.60 6.59 -14.21
N THR A 82 -12.89 6.81 -13.97
CA THR A 82 -13.88 5.75 -13.77
C THR A 82 -15.27 6.21 -14.16
N THR A 83 -16.16 5.26 -14.42
CA THR A 83 -17.59 5.54 -14.40
C THR A 83 -18.01 5.75 -12.95
N ALA A 84 -18.62 6.91 -12.67
CA ALA A 84 -19.18 7.26 -11.38
C ALA A 84 -20.71 7.22 -11.47
N GLN A 85 -21.34 6.57 -10.50
CA GLN A 85 -22.79 6.58 -10.32
C GLN A 85 -23.19 7.55 -9.21
N GLN A 86 -24.43 8.04 -9.26
CA GLN A 86 -24.93 8.97 -8.26
C GLN A 86 -24.91 8.34 -6.86
N ASN A 87 -24.31 9.03 -5.90
CA ASN A 87 -24.16 8.57 -4.51
C ASN A 87 -23.37 7.25 -4.34
N GLN A 88 -22.67 6.78 -5.37
CA GLN A 88 -21.74 5.67 -5.23
C GLN A 88 -20.48 6.14 -4.50
N THR A 89 -20.06 5.38 -3.49
CA THR A 89 -18.78 5.61 -2.82
C THR A 89 -17.66 4.97 -3.62
N LEU A 90 -16.80 5.81 -4.19
CA LEU A 90 -15.54 5.44 -4.77
C LEU A 90 -14.48 5.37 -3.68
N ARG A 91 -13.51 4.47 -3.86
CA ARG A 91 -12.44 4.23 -2.88
C ARG A 91 -11.08 4.14 -3.55
N ARG A 92 -10.07 4.69 -2.89
CA ARG A 92 -8.66 4.51 -3.22
C ARG A 92 -7.85 4.25 -1.96
N MET A 93 -6.79 3.49 -2.13
CA MET A 93 -5.82 3.22 -1.08
C MET A 93 -4.49 3.78 -1.53
N TRP A 94 -3.88 4.60 -0.67
CA TRP A 94 -2.54 5.12 -0.89
C TRP A 94 -1.64 4.62 0.22
N LYS A 95 -0.53 3.97 -0.13
CA LYS A 95 0.45 3.49 0.83
C LYS A 95 1.53 4.53 1.04
N SER A 96 1.78 4.88 2.30
CA SER A 96 2.78 5.89 2.63
C SER A 96 4.18 5.28 2.64
N GLU A 97 5.13 6.00 2.05
CA GLU A 97 6.56 5.66 2.14
C GLU A 97 7.13 5.97 3.53
N LEU A 98 6.54 6.94 4.22
CA LEU A 98 6.87 7.33 5.59
C LEU A 98 5.86 6.73 6.57
N PRO A 99 6.26 6.22 7.74
CA PRO A 99 5.30 5.84 8.78
C PRO A 99 4.31 6.98 9.09
N LEU A 100 3.02 6.70 8.97
CA LEU A 100 1.92 7.66 9.12
C LEU A 100 1.86 8.26 10.53
N GLU A 101 2.47 7.61 11.51
CA GLU A 101 2.63 8.10 12.86
C GLU A 101 3.51 9.36 12.93
N CYS A 102 4.43 9.57 11.99
CA CYS A 102 5.44 10.63 12.07
C CYS A 102 5.03 11.97 11.51
N ALA A 103 4.12 12.00 10.52
CA ALA A 103 3.78 13.23 9.84
C ALA A 103 2.28 13.31 9.54
N THR A 104 1.70 14.47 9.77
CA THR A 104 0.31 14.73 9.38
C THR A 104 0.23 14.79 7.86
N HIS A 105 -0.79 14.17 7.29
CA HIS A 105 -1.08 14.23 5.86
C HIS A 105 -2.36 15.02 5.61
N PHE A 106 -2.46 15.65 4.44
CA PHE A 106 -3.67 16.31 3.99
C PHE A 106 -4.03 15.77 2.62
N VAL A 107 -5.31 15.49 2.39
CA VAL A 107 -5.81 15.00 1.11
C VAL A 107 -6.84 15.98 0.57
N ARG A 108 -6.78 16.24 -0.73
CA ARG A 108 -7.85 16.93 -1.46
C ARG A 108 -8.09 16.27 -2.80
N ILE A 109 -9.27 16.50 -3.35
CA ILE A 109 -9.69 15.91 -4.63
C ILE A 109 -10.40 16.95 -5.49
N ARG A 110 -10.30 16.80 -6.80
CA ARG A 110 -11.15 17.49 -7.78
C ARG A 110 -11.57 16.53 -8.88
N GLY A 111 -12.66 16.86 -9.58
CA GLY A 111 -13.20 16.03 -10.65
C GLY A 111 -13.46 16.82 -11.93
N LYS A 112 -13.56 16.12 -13.04
CA LYS A 112 -14.14 16.63 -14.30
C LYS A 112 -14.92 15.54 -15.00
N ASP A 113 -15.90 15.97 -15.79
CA ASP A 113 -16.62 15.11 -16.71
C ASP A 113 -15.71 14.77 -17.91
N GLU A 114 -15.70 13.49 -18.31
CA GLU A 114 -14.98 12.99 -19.48
C GLU A 114 -15.91 12.66 -20.65
N ASP A 115 -17.23 12.97 -20.58
CA ASP A 115 -18.15 12.71 -21.70
C ASP A 115 -17.65 13.40 -22.99
N PRO A 116 -17.29 12.62 -24.03
CA PRO A 116 -16.73 13.17 -25.26
C PRO A 116 -17.72 14.09 -26.00
N ARG A 117 -19.02 13.99 -25.70
CA ARG A 117 -20.09 14.80 -26.29
C ARG A 117 -20.21 16.19 -25.64
N MET A 118 -19.60 16.40 -24.47
CA MET A 118 -19.72 17.62 -23.68
C MET A 118 -18.39 18.39 -23.61
N LEU A 119 -17.97 18.95 -24.76
CA LEU A 119 -16.69 19.67 -24.89
C LEU A 119 -16.55 20.87 -23.93
N GLN A 120 -17.66 21.52 -23.56
CA GLN A 120 -17.67 22.64 -22.60
C GLN A 120 -17.50 22.21 -21.12
N ARG A 121 -17.61 20.91 -20.80
CA ARG A 121 -17.62 20.40 -19.41
C ARG A 121 -16.33 19.69 -19.00
N ARG A 122 -15.29 19.72 -19.84
CA ARG A 122 -13.95 19.18 -19.54
C ARG A 122 -13.10 20.08 -18.64
N VAL A 123 -13.73 21.04 -17.96
CA VAL A 123 -13.05 21.92 -17.01
C VAL A 123 -13.02 21.23 -15.65
N TRP A 124 -11.86 21.28 -14.99
CA TRP A 124 -11.74 20.79 -13.62
C TRP A 124 -12.65 21.56 -12.67
N SER A 125 -13.31 20.84 -11.77
CA SER A 125 -13.97 21.45 -10.62
C SER A 125 -12.95 22.19 -9.76
N SER A 126 -13.47 23.07 -8.90
CA SER A 126 -12.70 23.53 -7.75
C SER A 126 -12.20 22.34 -6.93
N TRP A 127 -11.06 22.52 -6.29
CA TRP A 127 -10.57 21.57 -5.29
C TRP A 127 -11.53 21.48 -4.12
N SER A 128 -11.69 20.27 -3.59
CA SER A 128 -12.28 20.08 -2.28
C SER A 128 -11.47 20.80 -1.20
N SER A 129 -12.11 21.09 -0.08
CA SER A 129 -11.37 21.36 1.15
C SER A 129 -10.37 20.24 1.48
N TRP A 130 -9.28 20.60 2.15
CA TRP A 130 -8.27 19.64 2.60
C TRP A 130 -8.79 18.85 3.80
N VAL A 131 -8.82 17.53 3.69
CA VAL A 131 -9.11 16.62 4.79
C VAL A 131 -7.80 16.25 5.48
N LYS A 132 -7.73 16.46 6.80
CA LYS A 132 -6.54 16.18 7.62
C LYS A 132 -6.55 14.73 8.10
N ALA A 133 -5.43 14.04 7.89
CA ALA A 133 -5.11 12.74 8.48
C ALA A 133 -4.00 12.95 9.52
N GLU A 134 -4.36 12.92 10.80
CA GLU A 134 -3.45 13.29 11.89
C GLU A 134 -2.38 12.23 12.16
N ALA A 135 -1.16 12.71 12.47
CA ALA A 135 -0.08 11.88 12.99
C ALA A 135 -0.29 11.52 14.45
N GLN A 136 -0.11 10.23 14.80
CA GLN A 136 -0.28 9.74 16.17
C GLN A 136 0.83 10.21 17.12
N SER A 137 2.06 10.42 16.63
CA SER A 137 3.21 10.78 17.48
C SER A 137 3.06 12.12 18.21
N LEU A 138 2.20 13.02 17.71
CA LEU A 138 1.95 14.33 18.33
C LEU A 138 1.13 14.25 19.62
N LEU A 139 0.62 13.07 20.00
CA LEU A 139 -0.34 12.89 21.09
C LEU A 139 0.25 12.36 22.41
N GLY A 140 1.48 11.82 22.44
CA GLY A 140 2.06 11.15 23.62
C GLY A 140 3.16 11.98 24.34
N PRO A 141 3.35 11.87 25.67
CA PRO A 141 4.22 12.75 26.47
C PRO A 141 5.73 12.56 26.23
N GLU A 142 6.12 11.50 25.52
CA GLU A 142 7.51 11.13 25.34
C GLU A 142 8.31 12.20 24.56
N PRO A 143 9.55 12.49 24.99
CA PRO A 143 10.38 13.54 24.40
C PRO A 143 10.94 13.16 23.03
N LEU A 144 11.21 11.86 22.82
CA LEU A 144 11.67 11.30 21.56
C LEU A 144 10.89 10.01 21.26
N LEU A 145 10.38 9.91 20.04
CA LEU A 145 9.64 8.74 19.56
C LEU A 145 10.24 8.24 18.26
N VAL A 146 10.27 6.91 18.07
CA VAL A 146 10.73 6.25 16.84
C VAL A 146 9.60 5.37 16.28
N PHE A 147 9.42 5.41 14.96
CA PHE A 147 8.39 4.67 14.23
C PHE A 147 8.91 3.99 12.95
N PRO A 148 8.25 2.89 12.53
CA PRO A 148 7.14 2.23 13.24
C PRO A 148 7.66 1.47 14.48
N LYS A 149 6.78 1.04 15.40
CA LYS A 149 7.24 0.36 16.63
C LYS A 149 7.89 -1.00 16.39
N GLU A 150 7.51 -1.65 15.30
CA GLU A 150 8.13 -2.87 14.81
C GLU A 150 8.08 -2.87 13.29
N LYS A 151 9.07 -3.49 12.65
CA LYS A 151 9.10 -3.58 11.19
C LYS A 151 9.59 -4.95 10.74
N GLN A 152 8.81 -5.58 9.87
CA GLN A 152 9.24 -6.76 9.13
C GLN A 152 9.46 -6.39 7.66
N VAL A 153 10.57 -6.85 7.09
CA VAL A 153 10.92 -6.63 5.68
C VAL A 153 11.63 -7.83 5.09
N GLU A 154 11.59 -7.94 3.76
CA GLU A 154 12.39 -8.91 3.03
C GLU A 154 13.82 -8.42 2.88
N GLU A 155 14.79 -9.33 2.98
CA GLU A 155 16.21 -9.06 2.76
C GLU A 155 16.46 -8.35 1.43
N GLY A 156 17.30 -7.33 1.46
CA GLY A 156 17.62 -6.48 0.32
C GLY A 156 16.63 -5.36 0.06
N SER A 157 15.54 -5.25 0.84
CA SER A 157 14.61 -4.11 0.75
C SER A 157 15.16 -2.85 1.42
N ASP A 158 14.67 -1.70 0.98
CA ASP A 158 14.89 -0.43 1.67
C ASP A 158 13.85 -0.25 2.79
N VAL A 159 14.27 0.35 3.90
CA VAL A 159 13.45 0.59 5.08
C VAL A 159 13.46 2.07 5.44
N THR A 160 12.29 2.68 5.43
CA THR A 160 12.09 4.05 5.92
C THR A 160 11.59 3.99 7.35
N LEU A 161 12.34 4.63 8.24
CA LEU A 161 12.02 4.86 9.64
C LEU A 161 11.94 6.36 9.87
N CYS A 162 11.37 6.75 10.99
CA CYS A 162 11.36 8.15 11.40
C CYS A 162 11.40 8.29 12.89
N TYR A 163 11.89 9.45 13.34
CA TYR A 163 11.79 9.86 14.71
C TYR A 163 11.17 11.24 14.82
N VAL A 164 10.50 11.47 15.94
CA VAL A 164 9.86 12.73 16.29
C VAL A 164 10.41 13.20 17.62
N SER A 165 11.09 14.34 17.64
CA SER A 165 11.56 15.01 18.85
C SER A 165 10.63 16.18 19.21
N ARG A 166 10.29 16.29 20.48
CA ARG A 166 9.53 17.44 21.02
C ARG A 166 10.37 18.71 21.11
N HIS A 167 11.69 18.58 21.06
CA HIS A 167 12.63 19.68 21.15
C HIS A 167 13.13 20.03 19.75
N PRO A 168 12.59 21.08 19.12
CA PRO A 168 13.07 21.50 17.81
C PRO A 168 14.53 21.92 17.98
N GLN A 169 15.45 21.31 17.23
CA GLN A 169 16.93 21.46 17.31
C GLN A 169 17.67 20.55 18.29
N SER A 170 17.02 19.54 18.86
CA SER A 170 17.77 18.51 19.58
C SER A 170 18.72 17.75 18.66
N HIS A 171 19.95 17.56 19.14
CA HIS A 171 20.91 16.66 18.50
C HIS A 171 20.51 15.22 18.84
N VAL A 172 19.96 14.54 17.84
CA VAL A 172 19.52 13.14 17.93
C VAL A 172 20.45 12.29 17.10
N VAL A 173 20.95 11.21 17.70
CA VAL A 173 21.84 10.25 17.06
C VAL A 173 21.13 8.91 16.97
N CYS A 174 21.03 8.35 15.76
CA CYS A 174 20.43 7.04 15.54
C CYS A 174 21.49 5.99 15.21
N LYS A 175 21.28 4.77 15.70
CA LYS A 175 22.19 3.63 15.52
C LYS A 175 21.42 2.38 15.10
N LEU A 176 21.98 1.63 14.15
CA LEU A 176 21.55 0.28 13.78
C LEU A 176 22.64 -0.71 14.19
N ASN A 177 22.33 -1.61 15.13
CA ASN A 177 23.30 -2.56 15.70
C ASN A 177 24.60 -1.86 16.18
N GLY A 178 24.46 -0.65 16.74
CA GLY A 178 25.58 0.17 17.23
C GLY A 178 26.25 1.05 16.16
N ILE A 179 25.94 0.88 14.88
CA ILE A 179 26.51 1.66 13.78
C ILE A 179 25.65 2.90 13.54
N LEU A 180 26.29 4.08 13.48
CA LEU A 180 25.62 5.35 13.22
C LEU A 180 24.92 5.34 11.86
N VAL A 181 23.68 5.82 11.84
CA VAL A 181 22.88 5.94 10.62
C VAL A 181 22.38 7.38 10.48
N PRO A 182 22.63 8.04 9.33
CA PRO A 182 22.24 9.43 9.14
C PRO A 182 20.72 9.57 9.02
N GLY A 183 20.20 10.65 9.60
CA GLY A 183 18.82 11.08 9.42
C GLY A 183 18.73 12.33 8.55
N GLU A 184 17.64 12.46 7.82
CA GLU A 184 17.26 13.66 7.06
C GLU A 184 16.11 14.37 7.78
N GLN A 185 16.27 15.66 8.05
CA GLN A 185 15.24 16.44 8.73
C GLN A 185 14.12 16.82 7.75
N LEU A 186 12.88 16.41 8.04
CA LEU A 186 11.70 16.78 7.24
C LEU A 186 11.03 18.06 7.76
N ASP A 187 10.99 18.23 9.08
CA ASP A 187 10.53 19.45 9.74
C ASP A 187 11.29 19.64 11.08
N PRO A 188 11.08 20.74 11.82
CA PRO A 188 11.80 20.99 13.07
C PRO A 188 11.72 19.87 14.11
N HIS A 189 10.69 19.02 14.07
CA HIS A 189 10.43 17.92 15.00
C HIS A 189 10.65 16.55 14.38
N VAL A 190 10.44 16.39 13.08
CA VAL A 190 10.41 15.09 12.39
C VAL A 190 11.64 14.90 11.52
N SER A 191 12.29 13.75 11.68
CA SER A 191 13.39 13.33 10.81
C SER A 191 13.18 11.89 10.33
N VAL A 192 13.76 11.59 9.18
CA VAL A 192 13.63 10.31 8.49
C VAL A 192 14.97 9.63 8.41
N VAL A 193 14.97 8.32 8.63
CA VAL A 193 16.15 7.48 8.44
C VAL A 193 15.81 6.44 7.39
N THR A 194 16.57 6.42 6.31
CA THR A 194 16.42 5.43 5.24
C THR A 194 17.58 4.45 5.29
N LEU A 195 17.27 3.19 5.60
CA LEU A 195 18.21 2.08 5.56
C LEU A 195 18.11 1.41 4.20
N ARG A 196 19.20 1.37 3.44
CA ARG A 196 19.19 0.78 2.10
C ARG A 196 19.64 -0.67 2.11
N SER A 197 18.98 -1.50 1.31
CA SER A 197 19.30 -2.90 1.08
C SER A 197 19.64 -3.66 2.36
N ILE A 198 18.69 -3.73 3.29
CA ILE A 198 18.96 -4.30 4.61
C ILE A 198 19.26 -5.80 4.53
N SER A 199 20.37 -6.21 5.14
CA SER A 199 20.82 -7.61 5.16
C SER A 199 20.18 -8.40 6.29
N PHE A 200 20.00 -9.70 6.08
CA PHE A 200 19.68 -10.60 7.19
C PHE A 200 20.91 -10.76 8.09
N VAL A 201 20.75 -10.43 9.38
CA VAL A 201 21.81 -10.60 10.40
C VAL A 201 21.48 -11.73 11.36
N SER A 202 20.28 -11.73 11.93
CA SER A 202 19.85 -12.75 12.90
C SER A 202 18.33 -12.94 12.92
N LYS A 203 17.89 -14.08 13.50
CA LYS A 203 16.47 -14.38 13.73
C LYS A 203 15.83 -13.51 14.81
N THR A 204 16.62 -12.86 15.67
CA THR A 204 16.13 -11.99 16.74
C THR A 204 15.86 -10.57 16.27
N GLY A 205 16.18 -10.26 15.01
CA GLY A 205 16.09 -8.93 14.44
C GLY A 205 17.33 -8.07 14.71
N SER A 206 17.39 -6.93 14.03
CA SER A 206 18.40 -5.88 14.24
C SER A 206 17.83 -4.78 15.12
N ASN A 207 18.62 -4.29 16.07
CA ASN A 207 18.20 -3.25 16.98
C ASN A 207 18.49 -1.88 16.37
N PHE A 208 17.44 -1.09 16.18
CA PHE A 208 17.52 0.30 15.81
C PHE A 208 17.07 1.16 17.00
N PHE A 209 17.85 2.16 17.38
CA PHE A 209 17.44 3.11 18.40
C PHE A 209 18.01 4.49 18.11
N CYS A 210 17.36 5.51 18.66
CA CYS A 210 17.84 6.88 18.62
C CYS A 210 18.00 7.40 20.05
N GLU A 211 18.96 8.28 20.26
CA GLU A 211 19.23 8.91 21.54
C GLU A 211 19.37 10.43 21.34
N GLU A 212 18.90 11.19 22.32
CA GLU A 212 18.97 12.65 22.34
C GLU A 212 19.97 13.07 23.42
N ASP A 213 20.93 13.95 23.12
CA ASP A 213 22.05 14.29 24.03
C ASP A 213 21.61 14.71 25.45
N ARG A 214 20.43 15.31 25.58
CA ARG A 214 19.90 15.83 26.84
C ARG A 214 19.09 14.82 27.63
N ASN A 215 18.89 13.61 27.09
CA ASN A 215 17.95 12.65 27.65
C ASN A 215 18.47 11.22 27.57
N HIS A 216 18.38 10.49 28.68
CA HIS A 216 18.83 9.10 28.75
C HIS A 216 17.84 8.11 28.09
N THR A 217 16.74 8.60 27.53
CA THR A 217 15.77 7.75 26.84
C THR A 217 16.31 7.33 25.48
N GLN A 218 16.33 6.01 25.24
CA GLN A 218 16.76 5.42 23.97
C GLN A 218 15.57 4.70 23.32
N PRO A 219 14.59 5.44 22.76
CA PRO A 219 13.52 4.81 22.01
C PRO A 219 14.09 4.05 20.82
N GLY A 220 13.59 2.84 20.62
CA GLY A 220 14.05 1.96 19.55
C GLY A 220 13.00 0.94 19.13
N LEU A 221 13.38 0.14 18.15
CA LEU A 221 12.58 -0.92 17.56
C LEU A 221 13.49 -2.05 17.08
N ALA A 222 12.91 -3.23 16.95
CA ALA A 222 13.54 -4.35 16.27
C ALA A 222 13.09 -4.40 14.81
N ILE A 223 14.06 -4.48 13.89
CA ILE A 223 13.83 -4.73 12.46
C ILE A 223 14.02 -6.22 12.20
N PHE A 224 12.95 -6.90 11.79
CA PHE A 224 12.98 -8.31 11.44
C PHE A 224 13.14 -8.47 9.94
N VAL A 225 14.33 -8.86 9.52
CA VAL A 225 14.62 -9.16 8.12
C VAL A 225 14.34 -10.63 7.87
N THR A 226 13.53 -10.95 6.86
CA THR A 226 13.31 -12.33 6.41
C THR A 226 14.12 -12.61 5.16
N LYS A 227 14.69 -13.81 5.04
CA LYS A 227 15.32 -14.26 3.80
C LYS A 227 14.30 -14.26 2.65
N VAL A 228 14.80 -13.99 1.44
CA VAL A 228 14.00 -14.04 0.22
C VAL A 228 13.49 -15.47 0.03
N LEU A 229 12.20 -15.63 -0.25
CA LEU A 229 11.62 -16.94 -0.47
C LEU A 229 12.19 -17.55 -1.77
N GLU A 230 12.97 -18.61 -1.61
CA GLU A 230 13.45 -19.45 -2.70
C GLU A 230 12.32 -20.34 -3.24
N GLU A 231 12.42 -20.71 -4.51
CA GLU A 231 11.58 -21.74 -5.09
C GLU A 231 11.97 -23.12 -4.50
N PRO A 232 11.02 -23.96 -4.06
CA PRO A 232 11.33 -25.29 -3.54
C PRO A 232 12.07 -26.14 -4.57
N LYS A 233 13.19 -26.74 -4.17
CA LYS A 233 14.05 -27.54 -5.07
C LYS A 233 13.81 -29.02 -4.87
N GLY A 234 14.06 -29.82 -5.92
CA GLY A 234 13.96 -31.28 -5.83
C GLY A 234 12.55 -31.79 -5.47
N PHE A 235 11.50 -31.05 -5.83
CA PHE A 235 10.13 -31.46 -5.57
C PHE A 235 9.81 -32.78 -6.29
N SER A 236 9.52 -33.82 -5.50
CA SER A 236 9.25 -35.17 -5.99
C SER A 236 8.21 -35.85 -5.11
N CYS A 237 7.50 -36.84 -5.64
CA CYS A 237 6.58 -37.67 -4.87
C CYS A 237 6.90 -39.14 -5.14
N GLU A 238 6.79 -39.96 -4.10
CA GLU A 238 6.94 -41.42 -4.19
C GLU A 238 5.82 -42.13 -3.43
N THR A 239 5.57 -43.40 -3.74
CA THR A 239 4.67 -44.24 -2.95
C THR A 239 5.26 -45.63 -2.80
N ARG A 240 5.07 -46.23 -1.62
CA ARG A 240 5.50 -47.60 -1.33
C ARG A 240 4.33 -48.58 -1.29
N ASP A 241 3.13 -48.08 -1.03
CA ASP A 241 1.93 -48.87 -0.74
C ASP A 241 0.79 -48.65 -1.75
N LEU A 242 0.98 -47.75 -2.73
CA LEU A 242 -0.04 -47.30 -3.69
C LEU A 242 -1.30 -46.70 -3.03
N LYS A 243 -1.22 -46.35 -1.74
CA LYS A 243 -2.32 -45.74 -0.97
C LYS A 243 -1.98 -44.33 -0.52
N THR A 244 -0.71 -44.09 -0.21
CA THR A 244 -0.21 -42.79 0.22
C THR A 244 0.96 -42.38 -0.66
N LEU A 245 0.87 -41.18 -1.23
CA LEU A 245 1.99 -40.50 -1.84
C LEU A 245 2.71 -39.68 -0.78
N ASN A 246 4.03 -39.80 -0.74
CA ASN A 246 4.90 -38.99 0.08
C ASN A 246 5.66 -38.03 -0.83
N CYS A 247 5.30 -36.75 -0.76
CA CYS A 247 5.94 -35.70 -1.53
C CYS A 247 6.99 -35.00 -0.68
N THR A 248 8.19 -34.80 -1.23
CA THR A 248 9.34 -34.20 -0.56
C THR A 248 9.91 -33.07 -1.40
N TRP A 249 10.55 -32.11 -0.74
CA TRP A 249 11.24 -30.99 -1.38
C TRP A 249 12.29 -30.40 -0.43
N ASP A 250 13.26 -29.70 -1.01
CA ASP A 250 14.19 -28.83 -0.29
C ASP A 250 13.59 -27.41 -0.21
N PRO A 251 13.30 -26.89 0.99
CA PRO A 251 12.77 -25.55 1.18
C PRO A 251 13.79 -24.42 0.94
N GLY A 252 15.06 -24.73 0.70
CA GLY A 252 16.14 -23.75 0.54
C GLY A 252 16.49 -23.05 1.85
N SER A 253 16.91 -21.78 1.76
CA SER A 253 17.25 -20.95 2.94
C SER A 253 16.03 -20.60 3.79
N ASN A 254 15.56 -21.55 4.59
CA ASN A 254 14.37 -21.42 5.41
C ASN A 254 14.70 -20.76 6.76
N ILE A 255 14.50 -19.44 6.85
CA ILE A 255 14.63 -18.70 8.11
C ILE A 255 13.41 -17.81 8.32
N ASP A 256 12.37 -18.41 8.93
CA ASP A 256 11.31 -17.63 9.58
C ASP A 256 11.85 -16.93 10.83
N SER A 257 11.44 -15.68 11.02
CA SER A 257 11.50 -15.04 12.33
C SER A 257 10.54 -15.76 13.28
N TRP A 258 10.98 -16.09 14.49
CA TRP A 258 10.14 -16.76 15.48
C TRP A 258 8.90 -15.94 15.85
N LYS A 259 8.99 -14.61 15.71
CA LYS A 259 7.90 -13.68 16.01
C LYS A 259 6.84 -13.59 14.91
N PHE A 260 7.22 -13.90 13.66
CA PHE A 260 6.34 -13.76 12.49
C PHE A 260 6.39 -15.04 11.64
N PRO A 261 5.75 -16.13 12.09
CA PRO A 261 5.70 -17.38 11.33
C PRO A 261 4.73 -17.24 10.16
N CYS A 262 5.23 -16.81 9.00
CA CYS A 262 4.41 -16.71 7.79
C CYS A 262 4.71 -17.78 6.75
N GLN A 263 5.79 -18.56 6.88
CA GLN A 263 6.13 -19.53 5.84
C GLN A 263 5.18 -20.73 5.88
N ARG A 264 4.52 -21.00 4.75
CA ARG A 264 3.55 -22.09 4.60
C ARG A 264 3.77 -22.82 3.30
N TYR A 265 3.50 -24.12 3.35
CA TYR A 265 3.54 -25.00 2.19
C TYR A 265 2.16 -25.59 1.97
N THR A 266 1.68 -25.51 0.73
CA THR A 266 0.40 -26.08 0.33
C THR A 266 0.59 -26.91 -0.92
N LEU A 267 0.12 -28.14 -0.87
CA LEU A 267 0.07 -29.03 -2.02
C LEU A 267 -1.31 -28.92 -2.67
N PHE A 268 -1.34 -28.65 -3.96
CA PHE A 268 -2.54 -28.63 -4.79
C PHE A 268 -2.45 -29.74 -5.82
N GLU A 269 -3.58 -30.36 -6.12
CA GLU A 269 -3.69 -31.35 -7.19
C GLU A 269 -4.72 -30.83 -8.19
N SER A 270 -4.29 -30.70 -9.45
CA SER A 270 -5.00 -29.89 -10.44
C SER A 270 -6.20 -30.60 -11.06
N PHE A 271 -6.20 -31.94 -11.13
CA PHE A 271 -7.29 -32.70 -11.76
C PHE A 271 -8.50 -32.84 -10.84
N SER A 272 -8.27 -33.18 -9.58
CA SER A 272 -9.26 -33.26 -8.50
C SER A 272 -9.65 -31.89 -7.95
N GLY A 273 -8.81 -30.86 -8.14
CA GLY A 273 -8.92 -29.58 -7.45
C GLY A 273 -8.63 -29.67 -5.94
N GLY A 274 -8.07 -30.79 -5.47
CA GLY A 274 -7.74 -31.01 -4.07
C GLY A 274 -6.68 -30.03 -3.57
N LYS A 275 -6.75 -29.69 -2.28
CA LYS A 275 -5.77 -28.84 -1.60
C LYS A 275 -5.43 -29.40 -0.23
N LYS A 276 -4.14 -29.41 0.13
CA LYS A 276 -3.67 -29.82 1.45
C LYS A 276 -2.61 -28.86 1.98
N SER A 277 -2.86 -28.29 3.17
CA SER A 277 -1.83 -27.55 3.91
C SER A 277 -0.85 -28.54 4.54
N CYS A 278 0.43 -28.39 4.24
CA CYS A 278 1.48 -29.25 4.76
C CYS A 278 1.96 -28.71 6.11
N LYS A 279 2.01 -29.59 7.12
CA LYS A 279 2.47 -29.23 8.47
C LYS A 279 3.99 -29.17 8.54
N ASP A 280 4.64 -30.08 7.82
CA ASP A 280 6.09 -30.17 7.73
C ASP A 280 6.64 -29.27 6.63
N LYS A 281 7.87 -28.79 6.84
CA LYS A 281 8.55 -27.84 5.93
C LYS A 281 9.20 -28.51 4.71
N HIS A 282 9.36 -29.83 4.72
CA HIS A 282 10.17 -30.58 3.76
C HIS A 282 9.40 -31.72 3.10
N TRP A 283 8.21 -32.05 3.61
CA TRP A 283 7.42 -33.15 3.09
C TRP A 283 5.93 -32.98 3.34
N CYS A 284 5.12 -33.71 2.59
CA CYS A 284 3.67 -33.76 2.72
C CYS A 284 3.16 -35.11 2.22
N SER A 285 2.25 -35.71 2.96
CA SER A 285 1.53 -36.88 2.47
C SER A 285 0.32 -36.48 1.63
N TRP A 286 -0.04 -37.30 0.66
CA TRP A 286 -1.29 -37.19 -0.10
C TRP A 286 -1.96 -38.56 -0.17
N GLN A 287 -3.28 -38.61 0.00
CA GLN A 287 -4.02 -39.87 -0.09
C GLN A 287 -4.36 -40.14 -1.55
N VAL A 288 -3.96 -41.32 -2.04
CA VAL A 288 -4.26 -41.78 -3.38
C VAL A 288 -5.75 -42.08 -3.47
N ASP A 289 -6.37 -41.61 -4.54
CA ASP A 289 -7.74 -41.89 -4.92
C ASP A 289 -7.77 -42.84 -6.14
N SER A 290 -8.84 -42.86 -6.92
CA SER A 290 -8.95 -43.74 -8.09
C SER A 290 -8.15 -43.27 -9.31
N GLN A 291 -7.34 -42.21 -9.19
CA GLN A 291 -6.59 -41.63 -10.30
C GLN A 291 -5.24 -42.33 -10.50
N GLU A 292 -4.81 -42.49 -11.75
CA GLU A 292 -3.50 -43.06 -12.10
C GLU A 292 -2.42 -41.97 -12.30
N THR A 293 -2.84 -40.74 -12.61
CA THR A 293 -1.95 -39.61 -12.87
C THR A 293 -2.36 -38.42 -12.03
N TYR A 294 -1.37 -37.76 -11.44
CA TYR A 294 -1.52 -36.60 -10.57
C TYR A 294 -0.72 -35.43 -11.11
N ASN A 295 -1.31 -34.24 -11.09
CA ASN A 295 -0.60 -33.00 -11.41
C ASN A 295 -0.52 -32.12 -10.17
N PHE A 296 0.56 -32.30 -9.42
CA PHE A 296 0.80 -31.59 -8.19
C PHE A 296 1.43 -30.23 -8.43
N THR A 297 0.94 -29.22 -7.72
CA THR A 297 1.59 -27.93 -7.53
C THR A 297 1.90 -27.75 -6.06
N LEU A 298 3.18 -27.67 -5.72
CA LEU A 298 3.62 -27.24 -4.39
C LEU A 298 3.76 -25.72 -4.41
N GLN A 299 2.94 -25.05 -3.60
CA GLN A 299 3.04 -23.62 -3.33
C GLN A 299 3.76 -23.41 -2.01
N ALA A 300 4.89 -22.71 -2.06
CA ALA A 300 5.54 -22.10 -0.92
C ALA A 300 5.13 -20.62 -0.84
N GLU A 301 4.78 -20.15 0.35
CA GLU A 301 4.47 -18.74 0.60
C GLU A 301 5.12 -18.26 1.89
N ASN A 302 5.48 -16.97 1.95
CA ASN A 302 5.85 -16.26 3.19
C ASN A 302 5.07 -14.94 3.28
N CYS A 303 5.42 -14.03 4.20
CA CYS A 303 4.67 -12.77 4.34
C CYS A 303 4.78 -11.85 3.11
N PHE A 304 5.73 -12.10 2.20
CA PHE A 304 6.09 -11.18 1.11
C PHE A 304 5.87 -11.78 -0.29
N ARG A 305 6.05 -13.08 -0.46
CA ARG A 305 6.11 -13.75 -1.77
C ARG A 305 5.41 -15.11 -1.76
N LYS A 306 5.09 -15.56 -2.97
CA LYS A 306 4.62 -16.92 -3.28
C LYS A 306 5.48 -17.49 -4.41
N ARG A 307 5.80 -18.78 -4.32
CA ARG A 307 6.58 -19.54 -5.31
C ARG A 307 5.94 -20.91 -5.48
N ASN A 308 5.88 -21.38 -6.72
CA ASN A 308 5.22 -22.63 -7.05
C ASN A 308 6.16 -23.51 -7.86
N VAL A 309 6.09 -24.81 -7.62
CA VAL A 309 6.74 -25.83 -8.46
C VAL A 309 5.75 -26.93 -8.77
N THR A 310 5.78 -27.43 -10.00
CA THR A 310 4.82 -28.42 -10.49
C THR A 310 5.49 -29.76 -10.81
N LEU A 311 4.76 -30.85 -10.53
CA LEU A 311 5.19 -32.22 -10.79
C LEU A 311 4.02 -33.00 -11.38
N LEU A 312 4.26 -33.61 -12.53
CA LEU A 312 3.36 -34.63 -13.08
C LEU A 312 3.83 -36.00 -12.59
N PHE A 313 3.02 -36.67 -11.79
CA PHE A 313 3.33 -37.96 -11.20
C PHE A 313 2.39 -39.04 -11.75
N GLN A 314 2.94 -40.18 -12.15
CA GLN A 314 2.17 -41.35 -12.59
C GLN A 314 2.36 -42.50 -11.60
N LEU A 315 1.25 -43.07 -11.14
CA LEU A 315 1.25 -44.30 -10.38
C LEU A 315 1.61 -45.45 -11.33
N ALA A 316 2.81 -45.99 -11.18
CA ALA A 316 3.19 -47.20 -11.89
C ALA A 316 2.58 -48.44 -11.22
N HIS A 317 2.08 -49.37 -12.02
CA HIS A 317 1.67 -50.68 -11.52
C HIS A 317 2.89 -51.51 -11.11
N ARG A 318 2.82 -52.13 -9.92
CA ARG A 318 3.78 -53.09 -9.32
C ARG A 318 5.15 -53.21 -10.02
N GLY A 319 6.16 -52.52 -9.47
CA GLY A 319 7.57 -52.90 -9.64
C GLY A 319 8.57 -51.75 -9.77
N GLU A 320 8.20 -50.62 -10.36
CA GLU A 320 9.07 -49.45 -10.55
C GLU A 320 8.26 -48.16 -10.63
N ALA A 321 8.49 -47.20 -9.72
CA ALA A 321 7.96 -45.85 -9.86
C ALA A 321 8.77 -45.07 -10.92
N ARG A 322 8.10 -44.48 -11.91
CA ARG A 322 8.74 -43.56 -12.87
C ARG A 322 8.21 -42.15 -12.65
N ALA A 323 9.02 -41.30 -12.01
CA ALA A 323 8.76 -39.86 -11.96
C ALA A 323 9.07 -39.26 -13.35
N ALA A 324 8.08 -38.66 -13.99
CA ALA A 324 8.31 -37.79 -15.14
C ALA A 324 8.68 -36.38 -14.63
N ALA A 325 9.60 -35.74 -15.34
CA ALA A 325 10.34 -34.56 -14.88
C ALA A 325 9.47 -33.42 -14.33
N ALA A 326 9.97 -32.78 -13.27
CA ALA A 326 9.47 -31.48 -12.82
C ALA A 326 9.70 -30.43 -13.92
N MET A 327 8.62 -29.86 -14.45
CA MET A 327 8.70 -28.66 -15.28
C MET A 327 8.48 -27.46 -14.36
N GLY A 328 9.55 -26.72 -14.07
CA GLY A 328 9.43 -25.45 -13.35
C GLY A 328 8.85 -24.39 -14.28
N VAL A 329 7.63 -23.92 -14.01
CA VAL A 329 7.08 -22.71 -14.64
C VAL A 329 7.09 -21.62 -13.58
N SER A 330 8.08 -20.73 -13.65
CA SER A 330 8.13 -19.54 -12.82
C SER A 330 7.08 -18.53 -13.29
N VAL A 331 5.88 -18.56 -12.69
CA VAL A 331 4.87 -17.52 -12.93
C VAL A 331 5.14 -16.34 -12.01
N TRP A 332 5.57 -15.23 -12.61
CA TRP A 332 5.83 -13.97 -11.91
C TRP A 332 4.52 -13.25 -11.64
N HIS A 333 3.85 -13.59 -10.55
CA HIS A 333 2.88 -12.67 -9.97
C HIS A 333 3.61 -11.77 -8.99
N ARG A 334 4.00 -10.58 -9.48
CA ARG A 334 4.19 -9.43 -8.59
C ARG A 334 2.82 -9.24 -7.97
N ALA A 335 2.67 -9.61 -6.70
CA ALA A 335 1.46 -9.29 -5.98
C ALA A 335 1.38 -7.77 -5.98
N GLY A 336 0.54 -7.23 -6.87
CA GLY A 336 0.07 -5.86 -6.76
C GLY A 336 -0.66 -5.81 -5.44
N TRP A 337 -0.10 -5.06 -4.50
CA TRP A 337 -0.71 -4.72 -3.24
C TRP A 337 -0.99 -3.22 -3.26
#